data_AF-A0A7C3QKB5-F1
#
_entry.id   AF-A0A7C3QKB5-F1
#
_cell.length_a   1.000
_cell.length_b   1.000
_cell.length_c   1.000
_cell.angle_alpha   90.00
_cell.angle_beta   90.00
_cell.angle_gamma   90.00
#
_symmetry.space_group_name_H-M   'P 1'
#
loop_
_entity.id
_entity.type
_entity.pdbx_description
1 polymer ?
#
loop_
_entity_poly.entity_id
_entity_poly.type
_entity_poly.pdbx_seq_one_letter_code
_entity_poly.pdbx_strand_id
1 'polypeptide(L)'
;MVFTVSLTALWYTCLSAQAPPAPPPTIVIRQGQGRLLPSRPFRRADEATPPLQRQDTAQAPSVARSAAKRQFYERHALTHAGDPQRGREIFRNDQRAKCAICHKVSGQGGDIGPDLSHIGGKFDRPHLIESLLEPSRQIVEGFRSSVIVTVDGRVATGMVKEGPPGAITLIDSDGKPQVIATANLLERKESAVSLMPEGIAEVLTPEQFTDLIAYLESLWPGGKPTPGAAITGPIQLPDGFEIRTIATGLTGGTALETTADGRVFVCEQTGALRVIKDGVLLDKPFVKLDVDSTWERGLIGVTVA
;
A
#
# COMPACT_ATOMS: atom_id res chain seq x y z
N MET A 1 56.67 -69.56 17.76
CA MET A 1 57.02 -69.83 16.36
C MET A 1 56.85 -68.53 15.60
N VAL A 2 57.95 -67.95 15.13
CA VAL A 2 57.98 -66.74 14.30
C VAL A 2 57.61 -67.14 12.87
N PHE A 3 56.78 -66.35 12.19
CA PHE A 3 56.97 -66.04 10.78
C PHE A 3 56.46 -64.62 10.49
N THR A 4 57.36 -63.84 9.91
CA THR A 4 57.20 -62.49 9.35
C THR A 4 57.10 -62.62 7.81
N VAL A 5 56.88 -61.47 7.14
CA VAL A 5 57.01 -61.13 5.68
C VAL A 5 55.65 -61.04 4.95
N SER A 6 55.32 -60.09 4.07
CA SER A 6 55.71 -58.69 3.77
C SER A 6 54.78 -58.20 2.62
N LEU A 7 54.60 -56.88 2.52
CA LEU A 7 54.04 -56.00 1.46
C LEU A 7 53.50 -56.58 0.13
N THR A 8 52.40 -56.01 -0.38
CA THR A 8 52.42 -54.91 -1.38
C THR A 8 51.02 -54.39 -1.75
N ALA A 9 50.92 -53.08 -1.92
CA ALA A 9 49.76 -52.37 -2.43
C ALA A 9 49.67 -52.50 -3.96
N LEU A 10 48.46 -52.61 -4.51
CA LEU A 10 48.18 -52.15 -5.86
C LEU A 10 46.75 -51.59 -5.94
N TRP A 11 46.70 -50.38 -6.44
CA TRP A 11 45.54 -49.55 -6.65
C TRP A 11 44.66 -50.15 -7.75
N TYR A 12 43.35 -50.21 -7.51
CA TYR A 12 42.38 -50.17 -8.59
C TYR A 12 41.39 -49.04 -8.31
N THR A 13 41.49 -48.03 -9.16
CA THR A 13 40.59 -46.90 -9.31
C THR A 13 39.19 -47.43 -9.64
N CYS A 14 38.26 -47.33 -8.69
CA CYS A 14 36.85 -47.50 -8.99
C CYS A 14 36.34 -46.17 -9.55
N LEU A 15 36.13 -46.15 -10.86
CA LEU A 15 35.56 -45.05 -11.62
C LEU A 15 34.21 -44.69 -11.01
N SER A 16 34.16 -43.53 -10.34
CA SER A 16 32.93 -42.94 -9.81
C SER A 16 31.97 -42.68 -10.98
N ALA A 17 30.88 -43.43 -11.04
CA ALA A 17 29.74 -43.07 -11.86
C ALA A 17 29.18 -41.75 -11.32
N GLN A 18 29.55 -40.64 -11.95
CA GLN A 18 28.93 -39.33 -11.70
C GLN A 18 27.43 -39.48 -11.97
N ALA A 19 26.60 -39.31 -10.94
CA ALA A 19 25.18 -39.05 -11.16
C ALA A 19 25.06 -37.83 -12.09
N PRO A 20 24.15 -37.82 -13.07
CA PRO A 20 23.94 -36.65 -13.91
C PRO A 20 23.61 -35.44 -13.03
N PRO A 21 24.10 -34.23 -13.37
CA PRO A 21 23.73 -33.03 -12.63
C PRO A 21 22.20 -32.91 -12.59
N ALA A 22 21.66 -32.65 -11.40
CA ALA A 22 20.25 -32.37 -11.26
C ALA A 22 19.85 -31.25 -12.23
N PRO A 23 18.70 -31.34 -12.92
CA PRO A 23 18.25 -30.28 -13.79
C PRO A 23 18.16 -28.98 -12.98
N PRO A 24 18.46 -27.81 -13.59
CA PRO A 24 18.30 -26.54 -12.91
C PRO A 24 16.84 -26.43 -12.42
N PRO A 25 16.61 -25.91 -11.21
CA PRO A 25 15.25 -25.75 -10.69
C PRO A 25 14.42 -24.91 -11.66
N THR A 26 13.18 -25.33 -11.90
CA THR A 26 12.29 -24.62 -12.82
C THR A 26 11.55 -23.56 -12.03
N ILE A 27 11.82 -22.29 -12.33
CA ILE A 27 11.12 -21.17 -11.70
C ILE A 27 9.77 -20.98 -12.40
N VAL A 28 8.67 -21.20 -11.67
CA VAL A 28 7.32 -20.96 -12.18
C VAL A 28 6.82 -19.61 -11.66
N ILE A 29 6.72 -18.63 -12.56
CA ILE A 29 6.15 -17.31 -12.24
C ILE A 29 4.64 -17.37 -12.51
N ARG A 30 3.81 -17.29 -11.47
CA ARG A 30 2.36 -17.15 -11.62
C ARG A 30 1.97 -15.69 -11.44
N GLN A 31 1.41 -15.08 -12.48
CA GLN A 31 0.72 -13.80 -12.34
C GLN A 31 -0.63 -14.01 -11.62
N GLY A 32 -0.97 -13.09 -10.72
CA GLY A 32 -2.20 -13.10 -9.94
C GLY A 32 -3.46 -13.19 -10.82
N GLN A 33 -4.46 -13.86 -10.27
CA GLN A 33 -5.64 -14.43 -10.94
C GLN A 33 -6.48 -13.44 -11.76
N GLY A 34 -6.60 -13.71 -13.07
CA GLY A 34 -7.65 -13.20 -13.95
C GLY A 34 -8.21 -14.34 -14.81
N ARG A 35 -9.47 -14.70 -14.59
CA ARG A 35 -10.18 -15.80 -15.27
C ARG A 35 -10.32 -15.48 -16.77
N LEU A 36 -9.80 -16.34 -17.65
CA LEU A 36 -10.06 -16.30 -19.10
C LEU A 36 -11.57 -16.48 -19.33
N LEU A 37 -12.22 -15.44 -19.85
CA LEU A 37 -13.57 -15.57 -20.43
C LEU A 37 -13.46 -16.33 -21.76
N PRO A 38 -14.40 -17.24 -22.07
CA PRO A 38 -14.40 -17.93 -23.36
C PRO A 38 -14.57 -16.92 -24.50
N SER A 39 -13.73 -17.05 -25.52
CA SER A 39 -13.79 -16.28 -26.76
C SER A 39 -15.14 -16.50 -27.44
N ARG A 40 -15.97 -15.46 -27.48
CA ARG A 40 -17.16 -15.46 -28.34
C ARG A 40 -16.73 -15.29 -29.79
N PRO A 41 -17.25 -16.08 -30.74
CA PRO A 41 -16.96 -15.88 -32.15
C PRO A 41 -17.49 -14.53 -32.62
N PHE A 42 -16.66 -13.84 -33.39
CA PHE A 42 -16.96 -12.57 -34.04
C PHE A 42 -18.15 -12.76 -35.00
N ARG A 43 -19.30 -12.12 -34.73
CA ARG A 43 -20.41 -12.06 -35.70
C ARG A 43 -20.14 -10.93 -36.70
N ARG A 44 -20.43 -11.19 -37.97
CA ARG A 44 -20.39 -10.20 -39.06
C ARG A 44 -21.25 -8.99 -38.72
N ALA A 45 -20.72 -7.81 -39.05
CA ALA A 45 -21.45 -6.56 -39.08
C ALA A 45 -22.50 -6.62 -40.19
N ASP A 46 -23.76 -6.83 -39.83
CA ASP A 46 -24.95 -6.55 -40.66
C ASP A 46 -26.19 -6.61 -39.76
N GLU A 47 -26.28 -5.74 -38.76
CA GLU A 47 -27.53 -5.46 -38.03
C GLU A 47 -27.46 -4.03 -37.49
N ALA A 48 -28.14 -3.12 -38.18
CA ALA A 48 -28.19 -1.71 -37.85
C ALA A 48 -28.88 -1.53 -36.47
N THR A 49 -28.07 -1.22 -35.46
CA THR A 49 -28.59 -0.78 -34.15
C THR A 49 -29.14 0.64 -34.33
N PRO A 50 -30.40 0.92 -33.96
CA PRO A 50 -30.93 2.29 -33.99
C PRO A 50 -30.04 3.20 -33.14
N PRO A 51 -29.78 4.46 -33.54
CA PRO A 51 -28.94 5.34 -32.75
C PRO A 51 -29.60 5.57 -31.39
N LEU A 52 -28.95 5.07 -30.34
CA LEU A 52 -29.22 5.51 -28.98
C LEU A 52 -28.98 7.02 -28.96
N GLN A 53 -30.06 7.79 -28.86
CA GLN A 53 -30.00 9.21 -28.60
C GLN A 53 -29.19 9.41 -27.33
N ARG A 54 -27.96 9.90 -27.46
CA ARG A 54 -27.19 10.42 -26.33
C ARG A 54 -28.00 11.57 -25.76
N GLN A 55 -28.52 11.37 -24.56
CA GLN A 55 -28.86 12.49 -23.71
C GLN A 55 -27.54 13.15 -23.33
N ASP A 56 -27.16 14.17 -24.09
CA ASP A 56 -26.19 15.17 -23.65
C ASP A 56 -26.78 15.89 -22.44
N THR A 57 -26.24 15.63 -21.26
CA THR A 57 -26.45 16.48 -20.08
C THR A 57 -25.11 16.79 -19.43
N ALA A 58 -24.43 17.83 -19.95
CA ALA A 58 -23.64 18.85 -19.26
C ALA A 58 -22.60 18.51 -18.14
N GLN A 59 -22.36 17.26 -17.74
CA GLN A 59 -21.46 16.88 -16.63
C GLN A 59 -20.06 16.42 -17.10
N ALA A 60 -19.90 16.04 -18.37
CA ALA A 60 -18.63 15.56 -18.91
C ALA A 60 -17.45 16.56 -18.82
N PRO A 61 -17.63 17.89 -19.00
CA PRO A 61 -16.51 18.84 -18.93
C PRO A 61 -15.97 19.05 -17.51
N SER A 62 -16.84 19.00 -16.48
CA SER A 62 -16.45 19.28 -15.09
C SER A 62 -15.73 18.09 -14.44
N VAL A 63 -16.18 16.86 -14.72
CA VAL A 63 -15.54 15.63 -14.24
C VAL A 63 -14.17 15.42 -14.88
N ALA A 64 -14.04 15.67 -16.19
CA ALA A 64 -12.75 15.59 -16.88
C ALA A 64 -11.76 16.66 -16.37
N ARG A 65 -12.25 17.87 -16.08
CA ARG A 65 -11.43 18.96 -15.53
C ARG A 65 -10.97 18.67 -14.10
N SER A 66 -11.81 18.06 -13.26
CA SER A 66 -11.41 17.65 -11.91
C SER A 66 -10.40 16.51 -11.93
N ALA A 67 -10.54 15.55 -12.87
CA ALA A 67 -9.57 14.47 -13.06
C ALA A 67 -8.20 14.98 -13.54
N ALA A 68 -8.17 15.89 -14.53
CA ALA A 68 -6.92 16.49 -15.01
C ALA A 68 -6.21 17.30 -13.92
N LYS A 69 -6.98 18.03 -13.11
CA LYS A 69 -6.44 18.78 -11.97
C LYS A 69 -5.86 17.84 -10.90
N ARG A 70 -6.55 16.75 -10.58
CA ARG A 70 -6.04 15.73 -9.65
C ARG A 70 -4.70 15.15 -10.10
N GLN A 71 -4.61 14.72 -11.36
CA GLN A 71 -3.38 14.18 -11.95
C GLN A 71 -2.23 15.19 -11.93
N PHE A 72 -2.53 16.49 -12.06
CA PHE A 72 -1.53 17.53 -11.94
C PHE A 72 -1.00 17.65 -10.50
N TYR A 73 -1.87 17.64 -9.49
CA TYR A 73 -1.48 17.68 -8.08
C TYR A 73 -0.68 16.44 -7.68
N GLU A 74 -1.15 15.26 -8.09
CA GLU A 74 -0.47 13.99 -7.86
C GLU A 74 0.96 14.03 -8.41
N ARG A 75 1.11 14.39 -9.68
CA ARG A 75 2.43 14.48 -10.33
C ARG A 75 3.33 15.51 -9.67
N HIS A 76 2.79 16.70 -9.37
CA HIS A 76 3.55 17.75 -8.71
C HIS A 76 4.07 17.28 -7.35
N ALA A 77 3.20 16.66 -6.54
CA ALA A 77 3.59 16.13 -5.26
C ALA A 77 4.59 14.98 -5.40
N LEU A 78 4.48 14.10 -6.40
CA LEU A 78 5.45 13.02 -6.59
C LEU A 78 6.87 13.52 -6.97
N THR A 79 6.98 14.66 -7.66
CA THR A 79 8.26 15.15 -8.19
C THR A 79 8.90 16.27 -7.37
N HIS A 80 8.23 16.78 -6.34
CA HIS A 80 8.73 17.85 -5.48
C HIS A 80 8.74 17.41 -4.01
N ALA A 81 9.76 17.82 -3.25
CA ALA A 81 9.91 17.41 -1.85
C ALA A 81 8.86 18.05 -0.93
N GLY A 82 8.57 19.34 -1.12
CA GLY A 82 7.77 20.15 -0.19
C GLY A 82 8.52 20.54 1.09
N ASP A 83 7.91 21.42 1.89
CA ASP A 83 8.42 21.92 3.15
C ASP A 83 7.52 21.44 4.32
N PRO A 84 8.04 20.58 5.22
CA PRO A 84 7.24 20.02 6.31
C PRO A 84 6.84 21.07 7.36
N GLN A 85 7.59 22.18 7.51
CA GLN A 85 7.21 23.23 8.45
C GLN A 85 6.00 24.01 7.94
N ARG A 86 5.96 24.33 6.63
CA ARG A 86 4.79 24.94 6.00
C ARG A 86 3.60 23.97 5.95
N GLY A 87 3.85 22.69 5.69
CA GLY A 87 2.82 21.65 5.73
C GLY A 87 2.17 21.52 7.11
N ARG A 88 2.97 21.63 8.18
CA ARG A 88 2.46 21.63 9.56
C ARG A 88 1.52 22.81 9.83
N GLU A 89 1.85 23.99 9.31
CA GLU A 89 1.00 25.17 9.42
C GLU A 89 -0.34 24.94 8.72
N ILE A 90 -0.31 24.39 7.51
CA ILE A 90 -1.52 24.06 6.75
C ILE A 90 -2.39 23.06 7.53
N PHE A 91 -1.79 21.98 8.05
CA PHE A 91 -2.50 20.98 8.82
C PHE A 91 -3.21 21.56 10.04
N ARG A 92 -2.52 22.43 10.79
CA ARG A 92 -2.98 22.97 12.07
C ARG A 92 -3.99 24.11 11.90
N ASN A 93 -3.75 25.01 10.95
CA ASN A 93 -4.35 26.34 10.99
C ASN A 93 -5.12 26.72 9.71
N ASP A 94 -4.91 26.03 8.58
CA ASP A 94 -5.59 26.39 7.33
C ASP A 94 -7.09 26.13 7.42
N GLN A 95 -7.87 27.21 7.34
CA GLN A 95 -9.33 27.18 7.47
C GLN A 95 -10.05 26.57 6.25
N ARG A 96 -9.33 26.31 5.16
CA ARG A 96 -9.88 25.66 3.98
C ARG A 96 -9.62 24.15 4.03
N ALA A 97 -8.43 23.73 4.48
CA ALA A 97 -8.07 22.32 4.62
C ALA A 97 -8.60 21.66 5.90
N LYS A 98 -8.63 22.40 7.02
CA LYS A 98 -9.27 22.01 8.31
C LYS A 98 -8.85 20.64 8.86
N CYS A 99 -7.64 20.16 8.57
CA CYS A 99 -7.21 18.80 8.92
C CYS A 99 -7.29 18.53 10.44
N ALA A 100 -6.84 19.49 11.25
CA ALA A 100 -6.83 19.39 12.71
C ALA A 100 -8.22 19.35 13.38
N ILE A 101 -9.30 19.67 12.66
CA ILE A 101 -10.67 19.51 13.18
C ILE A 101 -10.99 18.02 13.39
N CYS A 102 -10.52 17.18 12.47
CA CYS A 102 -10.84 15.75 12.48
C CYS A 102 -9.68 14.89 12.97
N HIS A 103 -8.44 15.26 12.65
CA HIS A 103 -7.27 14.43 12.90
C HIS A 103 -6.40 14.93 14.05
N LYS A 104 -5.87 13.96 14.78
CA LYS A 104 -4.93 14.17 15.88
C LYS A 104 -3.49 13.97 15.40
N VAL A 105 -2.58 14.80 15.91
CA VAL A 105 -1.13 14.61 15.82
C VAL A 105 -0.50 14.98 17.15
N SER A 106 0.27 14.05 17.73
CA SER A 106 0.97 14.20 19.00
C SER A 106 0.07 14.71 20.13
N GLY A 107 -1.14 14.17 20.21
CA GLY A 107 -2.14 14.55 21.23
C GLY A 107 -2.96 15.80 20.92
N GLN A 108 -2.68 16.51 19.82
CA GLN A 108 -3.37 17.76 19.44
C GLN A 108 -4.28 17.56 18.22
N GLY A 109 -5.48 18.16 18.24
CA GLY A 109 -6.48 18.07 17.16
C GLY A 109 -7.68 17.20 17.53
N GLY A 110 -8.53 16.92 16.54
CA GLY A 110 -9.76 16.14 16.70
C GLY A 110 -9.56 14.63 16.73
N ASP A 111 -10.62 13.92 17.12
CA ASP A 111 -10.70 12.47 17.25
C ASP A 111 -11.88 11.91 16.41
N ILE A 112 -12.22 12.60 15.32
CA ILE A 112 -13.26 12.19 14.37
C ILE A 112 -12.65 11.25 13.32
N GLY A 113 -11.46 11.60 12.83
CA GLY A 113 -10.64 10.80 11.95
C GLY A 113 -9.51 10.08 12.69
N PRO A 114 -8.76 9.20 11.99
CA PRO A 114 -7.65 8.48 12.60
C PRO A 114 -6.53 9.39 13.09
N ASP A 115 -5.82 8.95 14.12
CA ASP A 115 -4.60 9.60 14.61
C ASP A 115 -3.47 9.47 13.57
N LEU A 116 -2.87 10.60 13.21
CA LEU A 116 -1.84 10.71 12.18
C LEU A 116 -0.43 10.84 12.74
N SER A 117 -0.23 10.74 14.05
CA SER A 117 1.07 10.96 14.72
C SER A 117 2.22 10.12 14.17
N HIS A 118 1.92 8.97 13.57
CA HIS A 118 2.89 8.02 13.02
C HIS A 118 2.63 7.68 11.55
N ILE A 119 1.84 8.51 10.85
CA ILE A 119 1.35 8.19 9.51
C ILE A 119 2.49 8.03 8.49
N GLY A 120 3.58 8.80 8.63
CA GLY A 120 4.73 8.77 7.72
C GLY A 120 5.58 7.50 7.80
N GLY A 121 5.42 6.67 8.84
CA GLY A 121 6.03 5.35 8.89
C GLY A 121 5.08 4.21 8.51
N LYS A 122 3.77 4.52 8.40
CA LYS A 122 2.74 3.56 8.00
C LYS A 122 2.50 3.57 6.50
N PHE A 123 2.60 4.74 5.87
CA PHE A 123 2.23 4.94 4.48
C PHE A 123 3.29 5.74 3.74
N ASP A 124 3.52 5.37 2.49
CA ASP A 124 4.44 6.04 1.60
C ASP A 124 3.84 7.31 0.97
N ARG A 125 4.68 8.09 0.28
CA ARG A 125 4.26 9.35 -0.35
C ARG A 125 3.10 9.18 -1.33
N PRO A 126 3.11 8.20 -2.26
CA PRO A 126 1.96 7.92 -3.12
C PRO A 126 0.67 7.66 -2.34
N HIS A 127 0.71 6.88 -1.25
CA HIS A 127 -0.46 6.64 -0.41
C HIS A 127 -1.02 7.90 0.23
N LEU A 128 -0.16 8.74 0.78
CA LEU A 128 -0.58 9.99 1.38
C LEU A 128 -1.23 10.91 0.33
N ILE A 129 -0.66 10.96 -0.87
CA ILE A 129 -1.20 11.75 -1.98
C ILE A 129 -2.60 11.25 -2.38
N GLU A 130 -2.76 9.93 -2.60
CA GLU A 130 -4.06 9.35 -2.95
C GLU A 130 -5.09 9.57 -1.86
N SER A 131 -4.74 9.34 -0.59
CA SER A 131 -5.65 9.50 0.55
C SER A 131 -6.21 10.93 0.66
N LEU A 132 -5.42 11.94 0.30
CA LEU A 132 -5.87 13.33 0.31
C LEU A 132 -6.67 13.70 -0.96
N LEU A 133 -6.36 13.12 -2.11
CA LEU A 133 -7.03 13.41 -3.38
C LEU A 133 -8.31 12.60 -3.59
N GLU A 134 -8.39 11.39 -3.01
CA GLU A 134 -9.49 10.43 -3.13
C GLU A 134 -9.78 9.74 -1.78
N PRO A 135 -10.23 10.48 -0.74
CA PRO A 135 -10.41 9.96 0.62
C PRO A 135 -11.45 8.83 0.76
N SER A 136 -12.37 8.71 -0.20
CA SER A 136 -13.36 7.62 -0.23
C SER A 136 -12.83 6.34 -0.89
N ARG A 137 -11.63 6.37 -1.50
CA ARG A 137 -11.04 5.22 -2.19
C ARG A 137 -10.74 4.08 -1.24
N GLN A 138 -10.20 4.41 -0.07
CA GLN A 138 -9.92 3.48 1.01
C GLN A 138 -10.25 4.15 2.34
N ILE A 139 -11.21 3.58 3.07
CA ILE A 139 -11.61 4.05 4.39
C ILE A 139 -11.10 3.05 5.42
N VAL A 140 -10.34 3.53 6.40
CA VAL A 140 -9.81 2.70 7.49
C VAL A 140 -10.97 2.12 8.30
N GLU A 141 -10.83 0.86 8.72
CA GLU A 141 -11.81 0.18 9.57
C GLU A 141 -12.11 1.00 10.84
N GLY A 142 -13.38 1.06 11.23
CA GLY A 142 -13.83 1.90 12.34
C GLY A 142 -13.98 3.41 12.03
N PHE A 143 -13.63 3.88 10.83
CA PHE A 143 -13.79 5.28 10.41
C PHE A 143 -14.79 5.47 9.26
N ARG A 144 -15.64 4.48 8.99
CA ARG A 144 -16.76 4.65 8.06
C ARG A 144 -17.81 5.58 8.66
N SER A 145 -18.22 6.58 7.89
CA SER A 145 -19.34 7.43 8.27
C SER A 145 -20.66 6.65 8.21
N SER A 146 -21.64 7.07 9.00
CA SER A 146 -23.01 6.55 8.95
C SER A 146 -23.94 7.59 8.32
N VAL A 147 -24.85 7.10 7.49
CA VAL A 147 -26.04 7.82 7.05
C VAL A 147 -27.19 7.41 7.96
N ILE A 148 -27.82 8.39 8.59
CA ILE A 148 -28.96 8.20 9.48
C ILE A 148 -30.18 8.84 8.84
N VAL A 149 -31.25 8.08 8.74
CA VAL A 149 -32.58 8.57 8.41
C VAL A 149 -33.39 8.61 9.70
N THR A 150 -34.00 9.75 10.00
CA THR A 150 -34.87 9.89 11.17
C THR A 150 -36.35 9.79 10.80
N VAL A 151 -37.19 9.52 11.79
CA VAL A 151 -38.64 9.30 11.62
C VAL A 151 -39.38 10.50 11.02
N ASP A 152 -38.84 11.71 11.20
CA ASP A 152 -39.33 12.97 10.61
C ASP A 152 -38.83 13.19 9.16
N GLY A 153 -38.13 12.21 8.59
CA GLY A 153 -37.63 12.23 7.21
C GLY A 153 -36.30 12.96 7.02
N ARG A 154 -35.66 13.45 8.10
CA ARG A 154 -34.35 14.09 7.99
C ARG A 154 -33.26 13.06 7.76
N VAL A 155 -32.32 13.39 6.87
CA VAL A 155 -31.12 12.58 6.58
C VAL A 155 -29.90 13.31 7.13
N ALA A 156 -29.09 12.63 7.92
CA ALA A 156 -27.85 13.17 8.48
C ALA A 156 -26.69 12.19 8.22
N THR A 157 -25.52 12.74 7.88
CA THR A 157 -24.31 11.93 7.63
C THR A 157 -23.20 12.37 8.57
N GLY A 158 -22.49 11.42 9.18
CA GLY A 158 -21.42 11.73 10.12
C GLY A 158 -20.81 10.51 10.80
N MET A 159 -19.86 10.77 11.70
CA MET A 159 -19.26 9.76 12.58
C MET A 159 -20.16 9.53 13.79
N VAL A 160 -20.55 8.29 14.04
CA VAL A 160 -21.35 7.96 15.22
C VAL A 160 -20.44 7.78 16.41
N LYS A 161 -20.66 8.57 17.44
CA LYS A 161 -20.08 8.39 18.77
C LYS A 161 -21.16 8.01 19.77
N GLU A 162 -20.72 7.48 20.90
CA GLU A 162 -21.58 7.26 22.04
C GLU A 162 -22.23 8.59 22.46
N GLY A 163 -23.54 8.54 22.68
CA GLY A 163 -24.35 9.68 23.09
C GLY A 163 -24.88 9.50 24.52
N PRO A 164 -25.69 10.46 24.99
CA PRO A 164 -26.42 10.31 26.25
C PRO A 164 -27.33 9.06 26.24
N PRO A 165 -27.78 8.57 27.41
CA PRO A 165 -28.70 7.44 27.48
C PRO A 165 -29.95 7.63 26.58
N GLY A 166 -30.19 6.66 25.69
CA GLY A 166 -31.30 6.70 24.74
C GLY A 166 -31.06 7.57 23.50
N ALA A 167 -29.82 8.02 23.26
CA ALA A 167 -29.45 8.78 22.07
C ALA A 167 -28.07 8.38 21.55
N ILE A 168 -27.81 8.74 20.29
CA ILE A 168 -26.48 8.70 19.69
C ILE A 168 -26.04 10.11 19.34
N THR A 169 -24.72 10.33 19.37
CA THR A 169 -24.14 11.59 18.88
C THR A 169 -23.56 11.35 17.50
N LEU A 170 -24.09 12.02 16.48
CA LEU A 170 -23.54 12.01 15.12
C LEU A 170 -22.69 13.28 14.92
N ILE A 171 -21.41 13.15 14.59
CA ILE A 171 -20.53 14.28 14.30
C ILE A 171 -20.38 14.44 12.79
N ASP A 172 -20.76 15.58 12.24
CA ASP A 172 -20.67 15.85 10.80
C ASP A 172 -19.25 16.22 10.34
N SER A 173 -19.09 16.49 9.04
CA SER A 173 -17.80 16.88 8.43
C SER A 173 -17.28 18.25 8.89
N ASP A 174 -18.13 19.10 9.48
CA ASP A 174 -17.72 20.37 10.11
C ASP A 174 -17.26 20.17 11.56
N GLY A 175 -17.34 18.94 12.10
CA GLY A 175 -17.08 18.64 13.50
C GLY A 175 -18.24 18.99 14.43
N LYS A 176 -19.44 19.27 13.91
CA LYS A 176 -20.59 19.63 14.73
C LYS A 176 -21.32 18.38 15.23
N PRO A 177 -21.54 18.25 16.55
CA PRO A 177 -22.30 17.14 17.11
C PRO A 177 -23.81 17.35 16.91
N GLN A 178 -24.50 16.27 16.55
CA GLN A 178 -25.96 16.19 16.50
C GLN A 178 -26.42 15.03 17.36
N VAL A 179 -27.18 15.33 18.41
CA VAL A 179 -27.78 14.30 19.26
C VAL A 179 -29.07 13.83 18.61
N ILE A 180 -29.14 12.53 18.33
CA ILE A 180 -30.29 11.88 17.72
C ILE A 180 -30.80 10.84 18.72
N ALA A 181 -32.01 11.08 19.26
CA ALA A 181 -32.67 10.09 20.10
C ALA A 181 -32.85 8.79 19.32
N THR A 182 -32.55 7.65 19.95
CA THR A 182 -32.70 6.33 19.31
C THR A 182 -34.14 6.06 18.89
N ALA A 183 -35.11 6.61 19.64
CA ALA A 183 -36.53 6.56 19.28
C ALA A 183 -36.86 7.28 17.96
N ASN A 184 -36.03 8.24 17.53
CA ASN A 184 -36.20 8.97 16.28
C ASN A 184 -35.35 8.38 15.14
N LEU A 185 -34.57 7.32 15.37
CA LEU A 185 -33.74 6.68 14.36
C LEU A 185 -34.60 5.69 13.57
N LEU A 186 -34.83 5.98 12.30
CA LEU A 186 -35.58 5.10 11.39
C LEU A 186 -34.63 4.09 10.73
N GLU A 187 -33.50 4.56 10.21
CA GLU A 187 -32.49 3.74 9.56
C GLU A 187 -31.08 4.26 9.86
N ARG A 188 -30.11 3.35 9.98
CA ARG A 188 -28.68 3.66 10.02
C ARG A 188 -27.95 2.73 9.06
N LYS A 189 -27.17 3.31 8.17
CA LYS A 189 -26.35 2.57 7.20
C LYS A 189 -24.94 3.12 7.14
N GLU A 190 -23.96 2.25 6.98
CA GLU A 190 -22.59 2.69 6.69
C GLU A 190 -22.48 3.27 5.28
N SER A 191 -21.75 4.37 5.17
CA SER A 191 -21.48 5.02 3.90
C SER A 191 -20.28 4.41 3.18
N ALA A 192 -20.36 4.34 1.86
CA ALA A 192 -19.20 4.11 1.01
C ALA A 192 -18.35 5.39 0.83
N VAL A 193 -18.87 6.55 1.24
CA VAL A 193 -18.23 7.86 1.14
C VAL A 193 -17.60 8.22 2.49
N SER A 194 -16.35 8.67 2.45
CA SER A 194 -15.61 9.09 3.64
C SER A 194 -16.22 10.36 4.25
N LEU A 195 -16.02 10.54 5.56
CA LEU A 195 -16.31 11.82 6.21
C LEU A 195 -15.22 12.86 5.92
N MET A 196 -14.01 12.41 5.53
CA MET A 196 -12.95 13.29 5.08
C MET A 196 -13.38 13.96 3.77
N PRO A 197 -13.41 15.31 3.70
CA PRO A 197 -13.89 16.01 2.52
C PRO A 197 -13.03 15.77 1.28
N GLU A 198 -13.68 15.66 0.12
CA GLU A 198 -13.01 15.72 -1.18
C GLU A 198 -12.66 17.17 -1.56
N GLY A 199 -11.85 17.35 -2.60
CA GLY A 199 -11.60 18.67 -3.18
C GLY A 199 -10.48 19.47 -2.53
N ILE A 200 -9.53 18.82 -1.84
CA ILE A 200 -8.35 19.51 -1.29
C ILE A 200 -7.56 20.29 -2.37
N ALA A 201 -7.53 19.75 -3.60
CA ALA A 201 -6.91 20.41 -4.76
C ALA A 201 -7.67 21.66 -5.24
N GLU A 202 -8.90 21.88 -4.78
CA GLU A 202 -9.67 23.11 -5.04
C GLU A 202 -9.30 24.23 -4.08
N VAL A 203 -8.79 23.88 -2.89
CA VAL A 203 -8.55 24.84 -1.82
C VAL A 203 -7.08 25.11 -1.56
N LEU A 204 -6.16 24.17 -1.82
CA LEU A 204 -4.71 24.38 -1.68
C LEU A 204 -4.07 24.61 -3.05
N THR A 205 -2.93 25.31 -3.10
CA THR A 205 -2.06 25.29 -4.30
C THR A 205 -1.28 23.97 -4.40
N PRO A 206 -0.67 23.63 -5.55
CA PRO A 206 0.16 22.43 -5.68
C PRO A 206 1.33 22.42 -4.69
N GLU A 207 1.94 23.57 -4.42
CA GLU A 207 3.02 23.73 -3.45
C GLU A 207 2.51 23.50 -2.03
N GLN A 208 1.38 24.13 -1.66
CA GLN A 208 0.75 23.92 -0.36
C GLN A 208 0.36 22.46 -0.12
N PHE A 209 -0.19 21.80 -1.14
CA PHE A 209 -0.49 20.37 -1.09
C PHE A 209 0.79 19.54 -0.91
N THR A 210 1.85 19.83 -1.67
CA THR A 210 3.14 19.14 -1.58
C THR A 210 3.80 19.33 -0.21
N ASP A 211 3.70 20.53 0.37
CA ASP A 211 4.17 20.85 1.72
C ASP A 211 3.40 20.04 2.77
N LEU A 212 2.07 19.94 2.63
CA LEU A 212 1.23 19.11 3.51
C LEU A 212 1.63 17.64 3.46
N ILE A 213 1.88 17.08 2.27
CA ILE A 213 2.39 15.71 2.12
C ILE A 213 3.77 15.56 2.80
N ALA A 214 4.68 16.53 2.61
CA ALA A 214 6.00 16.51 3.24
C ALA A 214 5.89 16.49 4.78
N TYR A 215 4.93 17.21 5.34
CA TYR A 215 4.65 17.18 6.76
C TYR A 215 4.13 15.81 7.22
N LEU A 216 3.15 15.22 6.52
CA LEU A 216 2.61 13.90 6.87
C LEU A 216 3.70 12.81 6.80
N GLU A 217 4.58 12.85 5.79
CA GLU A 217 5.75 11.96 5.71
C GLU A 217 6.71 12.15 6.89
N SER A 218 6.83 13.38 7.42
CA SER A 218 7.70 13.67 8.57
C SER A 218 7.12 13.19 9.91
N LEU A 219 5.84 12.79 9.96
CA LEU A 219 5.19 12.25 11.15
C LEU A 219 5.61 10.80 11.39
N TRP A 220 6.90 10.62 11.63
CA TRP A 220 7.51 9.37 12.04
C TRP A 220 8.77 9.68 12.87
N PRO A 221 8.82 9.27 14.15
CA PRO A 221 9.92 9.62 15.06
C PRO A 221 11.29 9.10 14.61
N GLY A 222 11.35 8.08 13.74
CA GLY A 222 12.59 7.43 13.32
C GLY A 222 13.26 8.01 12.07
N GLY A 223 12.76 9.12 11.50
CA GLY A 223 13.19 9.63 10.19
C GLY A 223 12.65 8.77 9.03
N LYS A 224 12.56 9.33 7.80
CA LYS A 224 11.98 8.62 6.63
C LYS A 224 12.54 7.18 6.57
N PRO A 225 11.69 6.13 6.66
CA PRO A 225 12.16 4.76 6.47
C PRO A 225 12.77 4.67 5.08
N THR A 226 14.07 4.42 4.99
CA THR A 226 14.68 4.08 3.71
C THR A 226 14.08 2.74 3.29
N PRO A 227 13.56 2.57 2.06
CA PRO A 227 13.17 1.25 1.58
C PRO A 227 14.34 0.26 1.75
N GLY A 228 14.15 -0.77 2.56
CA GLY A 228 15.22 -1.73 2.92
C GLY A 228 16.11 -1.35 4.10
N ALA A 229 15.85 -0.23 4.80
CA ALA A 229 16.45 -0.01 6.12
C ALA A 229 15.93 -1.07 7.08
N ALA A 230 16.85 -1.82 7.68
CA ALA A 230 16.53 -2.79 8.71
C ALA A 230 15.75 -2.11 9.85
N ILE A 231 14.80 -2.84 10.45
CA ILE A 231 14.21 -2.43 11.73
C ILE A 231 15.34 -2.42 12.75
N THR A 232 15.93 -1.26 13.00
CA THR A 232 16.95 -1.09 14.04
C THR A 232 16.24 -0.89 15.37
N GLY A 233 16.17 -1.95 16.15
CA GLY A 233 15.67 -1.96 17.52
C GLY A 233 16.14 -3.22 18.24
N PRO A 234 16.03 -3.29 19.58
CA PRO A 234 16.32 -4.51 20.31
C PRO A 234 15.25 -5.56 19.96
N ILE A 235 15.52 -6.36 18.92
CA ILE A 235 14.73 -7.57 18.64
C ILE A 235 15.22 -8.62 19.63
N GLN A 236 14.43 -8.88 20.66
CA GLN A 236 14.68 -10.00 21.56
C GLN A 236 14.13 -11.27 20.90
N LEU A 237 15.04 -12.11 20.43
CA LEU A 237 14.71 -13.38 19.81
C LEU A 237 14.39 -14.43 20.90
N PRO A 238 13.48 -15.38 20.66
CA PRO A 238 13.34 -16.57 21.51
C PRO A 238 14.65 -17.38 21.55
N ASP A 239 14.82 -18.19 22.58
CA ASP A 239 15.99 -19.07 22.71
C ASP A 239 16.14 -19.97 21.47
N GLY A 240 17.37 -20.04 20.93
CA GLY A 240 17.70 -20.83 19.74
C GLY A 240 17.51 -20.11 18.40
N PHE A 241 17.09 -18.85 18.38
CA PHE A 241 17.02 -18.02 17.17
C PHE A 241 18.18 -17.01 17.13
N GLU A 242 18.72 -16.79 15.93
CA GLU A 242 19.73 -15.76 15.66
C GLU A 242 19.32 -14.87 14.49
N ILE A 243 19.66 -13.58 14.57
CA ILE A 243 19.60 -12.68 13.42
C ILE A 243 20.98 -12.65 12.78
N ARG A 244 21.06 -13.07 11.52
CA ARG A 244 22.29 -13.01 10.73
C ARG A 244 22.04 -12.26 9.43
N THR A 245 22.90 -11.31 9.12
CA THR A 245 22.93 -10.66 7.80
C THR A 245 23.49 -11.64 6.77
N ILE A 246 22.67 -11.97 5.76
CA ILE A 246 23.04 -12.90 4.67
C ILE A 246 23.49 -12.18 3.39
N ALA A 247 23.10 -10.92 3.20
CA ALA A 247 23.53 -10.04 2.11
C ALA A 247 23.14 -8.59 2.41
N THR A 248 23.76 -7.64 1.70
CA THR A 248 23.41 -6.21 1.71
C THR A 248 23.17 -5.73 0.27
N GLY A 249 22.68 -4.50 0.08
CA GLY A 249 22.49 -3.91 -1.26
C GLY A 249 21.21 -4.29 -1.98
N LEU A 250 20.23 -4.86 -1.26
CA LEU A 250 18.88 -5.09 -1.77
C LEU A 250 18.04 -3.82 -1.65
N THR A 251 17.20 -3.53 -2.65
CA THR A 251 16.30 -2.36 -2.63
C THR A 251 14.84 -2.82 -2.79
N GLY A 252 14.04 -2.65 -1.73
CA GLY A 252 12.61 -2.99 -1.78
C GLY A 252 12.34 -4.49 -1.89
N GLY A 253 13.00 -5.31 -1.07
CA GLY A 253 12.78 -6.75 -1.02
C GLY A 253 11.35 -7.11 -0.58
N THR A 254 10.62 -7.91 -1.36
CA THR A 254 9.21 -8.26 -1.12
C THR A 254 8.99 -9.72 -0.76
N ALA A 255 9.85 -10.61 -1.24
CA ALA A 255 9.81 -12.05 -0.96
C ALA A 255 11.20 -12.65 -1.12
N LEU A 256 11.45 -13.79 -0.47
CA LEU A 256 12.65 -14.59 -0.70
C LEU A 256 12.31 -16.07 -0.70
N GLU A 257 13.11 -16.86 -1.42
CA GLU A 257 13.03 -18.32 -1.44
C GLU A 257 14.43 -18.92 -1.46
N THR A 258 14.68 -19.91 -0.61
CA THR A 258 15.97 -20.61 -0.53
C THR A 258 15.95 -21.89 -1.35
N THR A 259 17.11 -22.30 -1.86
CA THR A 259 17.25 -23.53 -2.64
C THR A 259 18.23 -24.50 -1.99
N ALA A 260 18.11 -25.79 -2.32
CA ALA A 260 18.94 -26.85 -1.74
C ALA A 260 20.45 -26.70 -2.04
N ASP A 261 20.82 -25.96 -3.09
CA ASP A 261 22.22 -25.67 -3.42
C ASP A 261 22.77 -24.41 -2.71
N GLY A 262 22.01 -23.84 -1.77
CA GLY A 262 22.44 -22.71 -0.93
C GLY A 262 22.21 -21.34 -1.56
N ARG A 263 21.58 -21.23 -2.73
CA ARG A 263 21.16 -19.93 -3.28
C ARG A 263 19.92 -19.41 -2.59
N VAL A 264 19.86 -18.09 -2.40
CA VAL A 264 18.66 -17.36 -1.97
C VAL A 264 18.22 -16.45 -3.11
N PHE A 265 16.99 -16.64 -3.58
CA PHE A 265 16.35 -15.75 -4.52
C PHE A 265 15.58 -14.68 -3.75
N VAL A 266 15.72 -13.41 -4.13
CA VAL A 266 15.04 -12.29 -3.49
C VAL A 266 14.30 -11.48 -4.55
N CYS A 267 13.00 -11.32 -4.39
CA CYS A 267 12.18 -10.42 -5.20
C CYS A 267 12.38 -8.99 -4.74
N GLU A 268 12.68 -8.08 -5.66
CA GLU A 268 12.55 -6.64 -5.46
C GLU A 268 11.25 -6.16 -6.11
N GLN A 269 10.52 -5.29 -5.42
CA GLN A 269 9.24 -4.71 -5.87
C GLN A 269 9.29 -4.19 -7.32
N THR A 270 10.42 -3.60 -7.72
CA THR A 270 10.64 -3.05 -9.07
C THR A 270 10.78 -4.11 -10.17
N GLY A 271 10.55 -5.39 -9.88
CA GLY A 271 10.54 -6.47 -10.87
C GLY A 271 11.86 -7.23 -11.00
N ALA A 272 12.89 -6.93 -10.20
CA ALA A 272 14.14 -7.66 -10.24
C ALA A 272 14.08 -8.90 -9.32
N LEU A 273 14.43 -10.07 -9.85
CA LEU A 273 14.74 -11.25 -9.04
C LEU A 273 16.24 -11.31 -8.82
N ARG A 274 16.69 -11.01 -7.62
CA ARG A 274 18.09 -11.02 -7.20
C ARG A 274 18.49 -12.41 -6.71
N VAL A 275 19.78 -12.72 -6.77
CA VAL A 275 20.33 -13.98 -6.29
C VAL A 275 21.47 -13.70 -5.33
N ILE A 276 21.40 -14.32 -4.16
CA ILE A 276 22.49 -14.40 -3.20
C ILE A 276 23.07 -15.80 -3.30
N LYS A 277 24.38 -15.90 -3.46
CA LYS A 277 25.11 -17.16 -3.48
C LYS A 277 26.35 -17.01 -2.60
N ASP A 278 26.59 -17.98 -1.73
CA ASP A 278 27.75 -17.98 -0.82
C ASP A 278 27.85 -16.69 0.03
N GLY A 279 26.70 -16.13 0.42
CA GLY A 279 26.61 -14.87 1.19
C GLY A 279 26.85 -13.59 0.38
N VAL A 280 26.97 -13.68 -0.94
CA VAL A 280 27.24 -12.56 -1.84
C VAL A 280 26.04 -12.32 -2.75
N LEU A 281 25.55 -11.08 -2.79
CA LEU A 281 24.56 -10.64 -3.76
C LEU A 281 25.21 -10.53 -5.15
N LEU A 282 24.70 -11.27 -6.13
CA LEU A 282 25.22 -11.20 -7.50
C LEU A 282 24.89 -9.85 -8.14
N ASP A 283 25.82 -9.29 -8.93
CA ASP A 283 25.69 -7.97 -9.55
C ASP A 283 24.44 -7.87 -10.44
N LYS A 284 24.24 -8.89 -11.29
CA LYS A 284 23.13 -8.96 -12.23
C LYS A 284 21.93 -9.68 -11.61
N PRO A 285 20.70 -9.15 -11.78
CA PRO A 285 19.50 -9.90 -11.41
C PRO A 285 19.39 -11.15 -12.29
N PHE A 286 18.83 -12.22 -11.74
CA PHE A 286 18.53 -13.45 -12.47
C PHE A 286 17.48 -13.21 -13.55
N VAL A 287 16.44 -12.43 -13.23
CA VAL A 287 15.47 -11.92 -14.20
C VAL A 287 15.06 -10.51 -13.80
N LYS A 288 14.75 -9.67 -14.80
CA LYS A 288 14.10 -8.37 -14.62
C LYS A 288 12.80 -8.39 -15.40
N LEU A 289 11.70 -8.24 -14.71
CA LEU A 289 10.37 -8.12 -15.28
C LEU A 289 9.98 -6.64 -15.36
N ASP A 290 9.27 -6.28 -16.41
CA ASP A 290 8.57 -5.01 -16.48
C ASP A 290 7.28 -5.13 -15.68
N VAL A 291 7.18 -4.37 -14.60
CA VAL A 291 6.07 -4.44 -13.64
C VAL A 291 5.63 -3.03 -13.26
N ASP A 292 4.35 -2.88 -12.99
CA ASP A 292 3.86 -1.73 -12.24
C ASP A 292 4.27 -1.91 -10.78
N SER A 293 5.26 -1.12 -10.35
CA SER A 293 5.79 -1.14 -8.99
C SER A 293 5.18 -0.06 -8.10
N THR A 294 4.03 0.49 -8.48
CA THR A 294 3.33 1.50 -7.67
C THR A 294 2.60 0.78 -6.53
N TRP A 295 2.82 1.15 -5.27
CA TRP A 295 2.17 0.56 -4.08
C TRP A 295 2.57 -0.89 -3.80
N GLU A 296 1.69 -1.72 -3.24
CA GLU A 296 1.87 -3.17 -3.03
C GLU A 296 1.93 -4.00 -4.33
N ARG A 297 2.05 -3.34 -5.50
CA ARG A 297 2.23 -4.00 -6.79
C ARG A 297 3.71 -4.19 -7.10
N GLY A 298 3.98 -5.10 -8.02
CA GLY A 298 5.31 -5.42 -8.48
C GLY A 298 5.57 -6.91 -8.44
N LEU A 299 6.85 -7.28 -8.33
CA LEU A 299 7.23 -8.65 -8.09
C LEU A 299 7.11 -8.94 -6.60
N ILE A 300 6.09 -9.73 -6.21
CA ILE A 300 5.71 -9.95 -4.80
C ILE A 300 5.94 -11.39 -4.31
N GLY A 301 6.45 -12.26 -5.17
CA GLY A 301 6.62 -13.67 -4.83
C GLY A 301 7.53 -14.39 -5.81
N VAL A 302 8.20 -15.41 -5.29
CA VAL A 302 8.98 -16.38 -6.06
C VAL A 302 8.78 -17.74 -5.41
N THR A 303 8.78 -18.80 -6.22
CA THR A 303 8.81 -20.17 -5.74
C THR A 303 9.82 -20.94 -6.59
N VAL A 304 10.59 -21.81 -5.95
CA VAL A 304 11.56 -22.66 -6.62
C VAL A 304 11.02 -24.09 -6.54
N ALA A 305 10.82 -24.72 -7.70
CA ALA A 305 10.36 -26.11 -7.83
C ALA A 305 11.53 -27.06 -8.09
#